data_AF-A0A813CKP1-F1
#
_entry.id   AF-A0A813CKP1-F1
#
_cell.length_a   1.000
_cell.length_b   1.000
_cell.length_c   1.000
_cell.angle_alpha   90.00
_cell.angle_beta   90.00
_cell.angle_gamma   90.00
#
_symmetry.space_group_name_H-M   'P 1'
#
loop_
_entity.id
_entity.type
_entity.pdbx_description
1 polymer ?
#
loop_
_entity_poly.entity_id
_entity_poly.type
_entity_poly.pdbx_seq_one_letter_code
_entity_poly.pdbx_strand_id
1 'polypeptide(L)'
;MRHREPDVWADFLPSLVGVAKFRHQVLVIGRRVLFATRFQRARSVLLGQSLLCPPGTPPFSECLGLLALNPDRSIKRKFERRSESENPIRWFDRAHLIRLATAEVPWLVLNNLEAKEAVQELEEDTRWQHLKFVHFHLNGADDVARWEKWKHASHGCCIHCLLPSATSPLGGR
;
A
#
# COMPACT_ATOMS: atom_id res chain seq x y z
N MET A 1 7.42 27.29 -1.52
CA MET A 1 6.42 27.04 -2.57
C MET A 1 6.25 25.54 -2.72
N ARG A 2 5.10 24.98 -2.35
CA ARG A 2 4.79 23.56 -2.65
C ARG A 2 4.41 23.52 -4.13
N HIS A 3 5.22 22.86 -4.96
CA HIS A 3 4.77 22.50 -6.30
C HIS A 3 3.49 21.65 -6.14
N ARG A 4 2.34 22.18 -6.60
CA ARG A 4 1.14 21.39 -6.82
C ARG A 4 1.49 20.49 -8.01
N GLU A 5 1.85 19.24 -7.75
CA GLU A 5 1.81 18.22 -8.80
C GLU A 5 0.36 18.10 -9.33
N PRO A 6 0.18 17.69 -10.60
CA PRO A 6 -1.15 17.45 -11.16
C PRO A 6 -1.99 16.55 -10.25
N ASP A 7 -3.32 16.74 -10.27
CA ASP A 7 -4.30 16.03 -9.45
C ASP A 7 -3.97 14.52 -9.42
N VAL A 8 -3.39 14.03 -8.32
CA VAL A 8 -2.94 12.63 -8.15
C VAL A 8 -4.12 11.66 -8.35
N TRP A 9 -5.34 12.18 -8.20
CA TRP A 9 -6.59 11.46 -8.40
C TRP A 9 -7.04 11.37 -9.87
N ALA A 10 -6.45 12.15 -10.79
CA ALA A 10 -6.76 12.05 -12.22
C ALA A 10 -6.35 10.68 -12.80
N ASP A 11 -5.27 10.10 -12.28
CA ASP A 11 -4.80 8.77 -12.68
C ASP A 11 -5.70 7.63 -12.13
N PHE A 12 -6.50 7.91 -11.10
CA PHE A 12 -7.47 6.97 -10.54
C PHE A 12 -8.78 6.91 -11.33
N LEU A 13 -9.08 7.91 -12.17
CA LEU A 13 -10.35 8.03 -12.87
C LEU A 13 -10.76 6.73 -13.62
N PRO A 14 -9.88 6.02 -14.35
CA PRO A 14 -10.29 4.80 -15.05
C PRO A 14 -10.73 3.67 -14.08
N SER A 15 -10.06 3.55 -12.92
CA SER A 15 -10.39 2.54 -11.90
C SER A 15 -11.63 2.89 -11.07
N LEU A 16 -11.88 4.17 -10.80
CA LEU A 16 -12.99 4.62 -9.95
C LEU A 16 -14.29 4.91 -10.73
N VAL A 17 -14.22 5.29 -12.01
CA VAL A 17 -15.39 5.56 -12.85
C VAL A 17 -16.26 4.31 -13.07
N GLY A 18 -15.67 3.10 -13.05
CA GLY A 18 -16.41 1.83 -13.08
C GLY A 18 -17.17 1.52 -11.78
N VAL A 19 -16.68 2.04 -10.65
CA VAL A 19 -17.19 1.75 -9.29
C VAL A 19 -18.32 2.71 -8.88
N ALA A 20 -18.36 3.91 -9.47
CA ALA A 20 -19.30 4.99 -9.14
C ALA A 20 -20.81 4.67 -9.36
N LYS A 21 -21.16 3.50 -9.89
CA LYS A 21 -22.57 3.08 -10.09
C LYS A 21 -23.21 2.48 -8.83
N PHE A 22 -22.48 2.40 -7.73
CA PHE A 22 -22.68 1.32 -6.78
C PHE A 22 -22.14 1.78 -5.41
N ARG A 23 -22.98 1.83 -4.36
CA ARG A 23 -22.60 2.18 -2.97
C ARG A 23 -21.61 1.17 -2.34
N HIS A 24 -20.32 1.26 -2.65
CA HIS A 24 -19.36 0.24 -2.24
C HIS A 24 -18.13 0.78 -1.52
N GLN A 25 -17.55 -0.10 -0.70
CA GLN A 25 -16.37 0.18 0.09
C GLN A 25 -15.14 0.11 -0.82
N VAL A 26 -14.35 1.18 -0.83
CA VAL A 26 -13.09 1.26 -1.57
C VAL A 26 -11.95 1.18 -0.58
N LEU A 27 -11.08 0.22 -0.82
CA LEU A 27 -9.97 -0.08 0.04
C LEU A 27 -8.74 0.74 -0.36
N VAL A 28 -7.98 1.20 0.63
CA VAL A 28 -6.67 1.81 0.42
C VAL A 28 -5.60 0.98 1.13
N ILE A 29 -4.59 0.50 0.38
CA ILE A 29 -3.42 -0.19 0.91
C ILE A 29 -2.22 0.75 0.89
N GLY A 30 -1.75 1.18 2.06
CA GLY A 30 -0.58 2.06 2.19
C GLY A 30 0.71 1.30 2.56
N ARG A 31 1.81 1.52 1.83
CA ARG A 31 3.16 1.19 2.35
C ARG A 31 4.26 2.10 1.82
N ARG A 32 5.32 2.23 2.64
CA ARG A 32 6.65 2.64 2.19
C ARG A 32 7.46 1.49 1.59
N VAL A 33 7.40 1.38 0.26
CA VAL A 33 8.11 0.46 -0.67
C VAL A 33 7.89 -1.05 -0.45
N LEU A 34 7.39 -1.72 -1.49
CA LEU A 34 7.43 -3.17 -1.68
C LEU A 34 7.42 -3.52 -3.17
N PHE A 35 7.83 -4.74 -3.48
CA PHE A 35 7.58 -5.38 -4.77
C PHE A 35 6.08 -5.43 -5.08
N ALA A 36 5.70 -5.09 -6.32
CA ALA A 36 4.31 -5.07 -6.80
C ALA A 36 3.56 -6.40 -6.54
N THR A 37 4.28 -7.53 -6.54
CA THR A 37 3.75 -8.87 -6.27
C THR A 37 3.11 -9.01 -4.88
N ARG A 38 3.62 -8.29 -3.87
CA ARG A 38 3.03 -8.32 -2.52
C ARG A 38 1.74 -7.52 -2.45
N PHE A 39 1.67 -6.40 -3.18
CA PHE A 39 0.44 -5.64 -3.34
C PHE A 39 -0.63 -6.49 -4.02
N GLN A 40 -0.30 -7.20 -5.10
CA GLN A 40 -1.25 -8.10 -5.78
C GLN A 40 -1.83 -9.16 -4.83
N ARG A 41 -0.99 -9.80 -4.01
CA ARG A 41 -1.48 -10.77 -3.01
C ARG A 41 -2.40 -10.12 -1.99
N ALA A 42 -2.04 -8.96 -1.47
CA ALA A 42 -2.89 -8.25 -0.52
C ALA A 42 -4.25 -7.88 -1.14
N ARG A 43 -4.25 -7.37 -2.37
CA ARG A 43 -5.47 -7.09 -3.14
C ARG A 43 -6.35 -8.34 -3.28
N SER A 44 -5.79 -9.49 -3.66
CA SER A 44 -6.56 -10.74 -3.76
C SER A 44 -7.16 -11.18 -2.43
N VAL A 45 -6.47 -11.00 -1.31
CA VAL A 45 -7.02 -11.31 0.03
C VAL A 45 -8.23 -10.44 0.35
N LEU A 46 -8.13 -9.14 0.11
CA LEU A 46 -9.16 -8.19 0.51
C LEU A 46 -10.38 -8.20 -0.41
N LEU A 47 -10.17 -8.47 -1.69
CA LEU A 47 -11.26 -8.67 -2.65
C LEU A 47 -11.92 -10.06 -2.52
N GLY A 48 -11.57 -10.85 -1.49
CA GLY A 48 -12.15 -12.17 -1.25
C GLY A 48 -11.76 -13.23 -2.29
N GLN A 49 -10.71 -12.97 -3.08
CA GLN A 49 -10.20 -13.88 -4.13
C GLN A 49 -9.18 -14.89 -3.58
N SER A 50 -8.93 -14.88 -2.27
CA SER A 50 -7.98 -15.76 -1.59
C SER A 50 -8.60 -16.34 -0.33
N LEU A 51 -8.25 -17.61 -0.05
CA LEU A 51 -8.64 -18.34 1.16
C LEU A 51 -8.04 -17.75 2.45
N LEU A 52 -7.13 -16.78 2.34
CA LEU A 52 -6.45 -16.14 3.47
C LEU A 52 -7.19 -14.90 4.00
N CYS A 53 -8.42 -14.63 3.55
CA CYS A 53 -9.21 -13.50 4.03
C CYS A 53 -9.54 -13.67 5.52
N PRO A 54 -9.13 -12.75 6.41
CA PRO A 54 -9.45 -12.86 7.83
C PRO A 54 -10.97 -12.89 8.07
N PRO A 55 -11.48 -13.75 8.98
CA PRO A 55 -12.89 -13.78 9.34
C PRO A 55 -13.39 -12.40 9.76
N GLY A 56 -14.56 -12.01 9.26
CA GLY A 56 -15.16 -10.70 9.57
C GLY A 56 -14.61 -9.52 8.75
N THR A 57 -13.70 -9.76 7.80
CA THR A 57 -13.30 -8.74 6.83
C THR A 57 -14.52 -8.38 5.96
N PRO A 58 -14.91 -7.10 5.88
CA PRO A 58 -16.03 -6.71 5.04
C PRO A 58 -15.67 -6.92 3.55
N PRO A 59 -16.65 -7.20 2.69
CA PRO A 59 -16.41 -7.30 1.26
C PRO A 59 -16.03 -5.92 0.70
N PHE A 60 -14.95 -5.86 -0.06
CA PHE A 60 -14.53 -4.68 -0.81
C PHE A 60 -14.80 -4.89 -2.29
N SER A 61 -15.29 -3.86 -2.97
CA SER A 61 -15.54 -3.93 -4.41
C SER A 61 -14.34 -3.54 -5.23
N GLU A 62 -13.46 -2.71 -4.67
CA GLU A 62 -12.23 -2.32 -5.35
C GLU A 62 -11.12 -2.01 -4.35
N CYS A 63 -9.87 -2.08 -4.81
CA CYS A 63 -8.68 -1.90 -4.01
C CYS A 63 -7.72 -0.91 -4.70
N LEU A 64 -7.42 0.18 -4.01
CA LEU A 64 -6.40 1.16 -4.38
C LEU A 64 -5.11 0.88 -3.59
N GLY A 65 -3.99 0.85 -4.28
CA GLY A 65 -2.67 0.76 -3.68
C GLY A 65 -2.02 2.15 -3.65
N LEU A 66 -1.60 2.60 -2.47
CA LEU A 66 -0.83 3.82 -2.29
C LEU A 66 0.59 3.49 -1.84
N LEU A 67 1.55 3.89 -2.67
CA LEU A 67 2.97 3.83 -2.38
C LEU A 67 3.42 5.18 -1.85
N ALA A 68 3.91 5.21 -0.62
CA ALA A 68 4.64 6.37 -0.10
C ALA A 68 6.13 6.08 -0.15
N LEU A 69 6.98 7.11 -0.24
CA LEU A 69 8.42 6.94 -0.12
C LEU A 69 8.93 7.53 1.17
N ASN A 70 9.86 6.83 1.82
CA ASN A 70 10.63 7.45 2.90
C ASN A 70 11.35 8.70 2.37
N PRO A 71 11.34 9.83 3.10
CA PRO A 71 12.10 11.00 2.72
C PRO A 71 13.60 10.73 2.84
N ASP A 72 14.42 11.49 2.11
CA ASP A 72 15.87 11.26 2.04
C ASP A 72 16.55 11.31 3.41
N ARG A 73 16.12 12.21 4.30
CA ARG A 73 16.59 12.27 5.70
C ARG A 73 16.44 10.93 6.44
N SER A 74 15.36 10.20 6.19
CA SER A 74 15.08 8.93 6.84
C SER A 74 15.93 7.81 6.30
N ILE A 75 16.25 7.85 5.00
CA ILE A 75 17.13 6.87 4.36
C ILE A 75 18.59 7.13 4.74
N LYS A 76 19.05 8.39 4.68
CA LYS A 76 20.40 8.79 5.10
C LYS A 76 20.71 8.30 6.51
N ARG A 77 19.80 8.54 7.46
CA ARG A 77 19.93 8.04 8.84
C ARG A 77 20.01 6.51 8.95
N LYS A 78 19.41 5.76 8.01
CA LYS A 78 19.54 4.28 7.99
C LYS A 78 20.92 3.83 7.51
N PHE A 79 21.48 4.52 6.51
CA PHE A 79 22.83 4.25 5.99
C PHE A 79 23.89 4.57 7.04
N GLU A 80 23.78 5.74 7.68
CA GLU A 80 24.68 6.15 8.78
C GLU A 80 24.73 5.11 9.92
N ARG A 81 23.57 4.56 10.30
CA ARG A 81 23.49 3.52 11.35
C ARG A 81 24.13 2.19 10.98
N ARG A 82 24.34 1.93 9.70
CA ARG A 82 24.94 0.70 9.17
C ARG A 82 26.40 0.90 8.78
N SER A 83 26.95 2.09 8.98
CA SER A 83 28.29 2.46 8.54
C SER A 83 28.50 2.24 7.04
N GLU A 84 27.43 2.39 6.24
CA GLU A 84 27.49 2.31 4.78
C GLU A 84 28.06 3.64 4.24
N SER A 85 29.14 3.56 3.45
CA SER A 85 29.83 4.73 2.88
C SER A 85 29.16 5.28 1.62
N GLU A 86 28.24 4.51 1.04
CA GLU A 86 27.53 4.88 -0.18
C GLU A 86 26.46 5.93 0.09
N ASN A 87 26.29 6.85 -0.88
CA ASN A 87 25.19 7.79 -0.82
C ASN A 87 23.89 7.09 -1.24
N PRO A 88 22.82 7.17 -0.43
CA PRO A 88 21.55 6.59 -0.82
C PRO A 88 20.95 7.29 -2.04
N ILE A 89 20.25 6.50 -2.86
CA ILE A 89 19.47 7.01 -3.99
C ILE A 89 18.45 8.05 -3.50
N ARG A 90 18.44 9.21 -4.13
CA ARG A 90 17.57 10.34 -3.75
C ARG A 90 16.12 10.02 -3.99
N TRP A 91 15.24 10.77 -3.33
CA TRP A 91 13.80 10.56 -3.39
C TRP A 91 13.29 10.62 -4.83
N PHE A 92 13.75 11.59 -5.63
CA PHE A 92 13.33 11.78 -7.01
C PHE A 92 13.62 10.56 -7.88
N ASP A 93 14.84 10.04 -7.80
CA ASP A 93 15.24 8.86 -8.58
C ASP A 93 14.47 7.61 -8.11
N ARG A 94 14.28 7.45 -6.79
CA ARG A 94 13.44 6.38 -6.24
C ARG A 94 12.00 6.49 -6.71
N ALA A 95 11.43 7.69 -6.75
CA ALA A 95 10.08 7.94 -7.25
C ALA A 95 9.96 7.58 -8.73
N HIS A 96 10.93 7.97 -9.54
CA HIS A 96 10.98 7.61 -10.95
C HIS A 96 11.04 6.08 -11.15
N LEU A 97 11.92 5.39 -10.43
CA LEU A 97 12.01 3.92 -10.47
C LEU A 97 10.71 3.23 -10.06
N ILE A 98 10.02 3.76 -9.04
CA ILE A 98 8.71 3.23 -8.64
C ILE A 98 7.68 3.43 -9.75
N ARG A 99 7.59 4.62 -10.34
CA ARG A 99 6.65 4.89 -11.44
C ARG A 99 6.87 3.95 -12.62
N LEU A 100 8.13 3.66 -12.97
CA LEU A 100 8.46 2.66 -13.99
C LEU A 100 8.03 1.24 -13.57
N ALA A 101 8.33 0.84 -12.34
CA ALA A 101 8.00 -0.49 -11.83
C ALA A 101 6.49 -0.74 -11.67
N THR A 102 5.68 0.32 -11.60
CA THR A 102 4.22 0.23 -11.44
C THR A 102 3.46 0.70 -12.68
N ALA A 103 4.12 0.99 -13.80
CA ALA A 103 3.49 1.53 -15.00
C ALA A 103 2.36 0.63 -15.54
N GLU A 104 2.49 -0.69 -15.40
CA GLU A 104 1.50 -1.68 -15.84
C GLU A 104 0.50 -2.10 -14.74
N VAL A 105 0.53 -1.45 -13.58
CA VAL A 105 -0.30 -1.78 -12.41
C VAL A 105 -1.16 -0.56 -12.05
N PRO A 106 -2.24 -0.27 -12.81
CA PRO A 106 -2.93 1.02 -12.76
C PRO A 106 -3.64 1.32 -11.43
N TRP A 107 -3.87 0.31 -10.61
CA TRP A 107 -4.47 0.48 -9.28
C TRP A 107 -3.43 0.81 -8.19
N LEU A 108 -2.14 0.82 -8.51
CA LEU A 108 -1.03 1.07 -7.58
C LEU A 108 -0.32 2.39 -7.93
N VAL A 109 -0.49 3.41 -7.08
CA VAL A 109 -0.07 4.78 -7.37
C VAL A 109 0.98 5.24 -6.37
N LEU A 110 2.00 5.95 -6.86
CA LEU A 110 2.93 6.68 -6.02
C LEU A 110 2.24 7.95 -5.50
N ASN A 111 2.19 8.07 -4.18
CA ASN A 111 1.65 9.20 -3.46
C ASN A 111 2.73 9.88 -2.62
N ASN A 112 2.66 11.20 -2.55
CA ASN A 112 3.60 12.03 -1.79
C ASN A 112 3.14 12.25 -0.34
N LEU A 113 1.90 11.89 -0.01
CA LEU A 113 1.32 11.99 1.33
C LEU A 113 1.53 10.71 2.13
N GLU A 114 1.43 10.81 3.45
CA GLU A 114 1.24 9.61 4.26
C GLU A 114 -0.12 8.98 3.94
N ALA A 115 -0.21 7.66 4.02
CA ALA A 115 -1.41 6.94 3.58
C ALA A 115 -2.69 7.40 4.29
N LYS A 116 -2.60 7.80 5.57
CA LYS A 116 -3.74 8.37 6.31
C LYS A 116 -4.21 9.70 5.73
N GLU A 117 -3.29 10.59 5.38
CA GLU A 117 -3.59 11.90 4.81
C GLU A 117 -4.25 11.74 3.43
N ALA A 118 -3.76 10.79 2.63
CA ALA A 118 -4.32 10.47 1.32
C ALA A 118 -5.75 9.92 1.40
N VAL A 119 -6.03 9.05 2.38
CA VAL A 119 -7.38 8.54 2.63
C VAL A 119 -8.30 9.67 3.08
N GLN A 120 -7.81 10.56 3.95
CA GLN A 120 -8.58 11.72 4.38
C GLN A 120 -8.93 12.64 3.19
N GLU A 121 -7.98 12.90 2.28
CA GLU A 121 -8.27 13.67 1.06
C GLU A 121 -9.35 13.00 0.19
N LEU A 122 -9.32 11.67 0.06
CA LEU A 122 -10.36 10.92 -0.65
C LEU A 122 -11.74 11.00 0.03
N GLU A 123 -11.76 10.93 1.36
CA GLU A 123 -13.00 11.04 2.16
C GLU A 123 -13.61 12.45 2.10
N GLU A 124 -12.77 13.48 2.02
CA GLU A 124 -13.19 14.89 1.96
C GLU A 124 -13.60 15.34 0.55
N ASP A 125 -13.17 14.62 -0.48
CA ASP A 125 -13.48 14.94 -1.87
C ASP A 125 -14.95 14.65 -2.22
N THR A 126 -15.68 15.72 -2.58
CA THR A 126 -17.09 15.67 -2.98
C THR A 126 -17.41 14.66 -4.08
N ARG A 127 -16.44 14.34 -4.96
CA ARG A 127 -16.59 13.34 -6.03
C ARG A 127 -16.83 11.93 -5.46
N TRP A 128 -16.30 11.64 -4.28
CA TRP A 128 -16.20 10.30 -3.71
C TRP A 128 -17.02 10.10 -2.43
N GLN A 129 -17.83 11.08 -2.00
CA GLN A 129 -18.61 11.02 -0.75
C GLN A 129 -19.60 9.84 -0.64
N HIS A 130 -19.92 9.18 -1.76
CA HIS A 130 -20.78 8.00 -1.79
C HIS A 130 -20.00 6.68 -1.55
N LEU A 131 -18.68 6.75 -1.49
CA LEU A 131 -17.78 5.64 -1.22
C LEU A 131 -17.39 5.64 0.26
N LYS A 132 -17.18 4.46 0.82
CA LYS A 132 -16.61 4.31 2.17
C LYS A 132 -15.18 3.82 2.04
N PHE A 133 -14.23 4.60 2.55
CA PHE A 133 -12.83 4.21 2.53
C PHE A 133 -12.48 3.38 3.76
N VAL A 134 -11.73 2.29 3.56
CA VAL A 134 -11.11 1.54 4.65
C VAL A 134 -9.63 1.40 4.34
N HIS A 135 -8.80 1.79 5.29
CA HIS A 135 -7.36 1.85 5.10
C HIS A 135 -6.65 0.69 5.80
N PHE A 136 -5.76 0.04 5.07
CA PHE A 136 -4.92 -1.03 5.58
C PHE A 136 -3.44 -0.70 5.38
N HIS A 137 -2.65 -1.00 6.40
CA HIS A 137 -1.19 -0.96 6.27
C HIS A 137 -0.66 -2.31 5.79
N LEU A 138 -0.03 -2.31 4.60
CA LEU A 138 0.71 -3.47 4.15
C LEU A 138 2.09 -3.47 4.79
N ASN A 139 2.45 -4.53 5.51
CA ASN A 139 3.76 -4.67 6.13
C ASN A 139 4.48 -5.94 5.68
N GLY A 140 5.80 -5.94 5.83
CA GLY A 140 6.65 -7.06 5.52
C GLY A 140 6.75 -7.91 6.76
N ALA A 141 6.80 -9.24 6.59
CA ALA A 141 6.93 -10.16 7.72
C ALA A 141 8.12 -9.80 8.62
N ASP A 142 9.24 -9.41 8.01
CA ASP A 142 10.45 -8.94 8.67
C ASP A 142 10.22 -7.70 9.54
N ASP A 143 9.55 -6.69 8.99
CA ASP A 143 9.20 -5.45 9.69
C ASP A 143 8.23 -5.69 10.84
N VAL A 144 7.28 -6.62 10.66
CA VAL A 144 6.28 -6.96 11.67
C VAL A 144 6.93 -7.67 12.85
N ALA A 145 7.77 -8.67 12.58
CA ALA A 145 8.46 -9.42 13.62
C ALA A 145 9.46 -8.52 14.37
N ARG A 146 10.25 -7.72 13.66
CA ARG A 146 11.29 -6.86 14.25
C ARG A 146 10.73 -5.77 15.14
N TRP A 147 9.61 -5.17 14.76
CA TRP A 147 9.04 -3.99 15.43
C TRP A 147 7.71 -4.27 16.10
N GLU A 148 7.34 -5.55 16.24
CA GLU A 148 6.08 -6.01 16.83
C GLU A 148 4.85 -5.25 16.30
N LYS A 149 4.83 -4.96 14.99
CA LYS A 149 3.80 -4.07 14.40
C LYS A 149 2.38 -4.59 14.58
N TRP A 150 2.21 -5.87 14.87
CA TRP A 150 0.91 -6.44 15.26
C TRP A 150 0.30 -5.74 16.49
N LYS A 151 1.11 -5.15 17.38
CA LYS A 151 0.60 -4.44 18.58
C LYS A 151 -0.12 -3.15 18.20
N HIS A 152 0.16 -2.63 17.01
CA HIS A 152 -0.47 -1.43 16.45
C HIS A 152 -1.60 -1.76 15.48
N ALA A 153 -1.90 -3.05 15.26
CA ALA A 153 -3.08 -3.45 14.52
C ALA A 153 -4.30 -3.26 15.43
N SER A 154 -5.01 -2.15 15.29
CA SER A 154 -6.39 -2.06 15.76
C SER A 154 -7.30 -2.82 14.79
N HIS A 155 -8.38 -3.39 15.33
CA HIS A 155 -9.45 -4.13 14.65
C HIS A 155 -9.40 -4.11 13.09
N GLY A 156 -8.58 -5.00 12.52
CA GLY A 156 -8.60 -5.32 11.09
C GLY A 156 -7.71 -4.47 10.15
N CYS A 157 -7.11 -3.35 10.55
CA CYS A 157 -6.48 -2.42 9.58
C CYS A 157 -5.01 -2.72 9.19
N CYS A 158 -4.55 -3.96 9.34
CA CYS A 158 -3.17 -4.36 9.03
C CYS A 158 -3.12 -5.67 8.24
N ILE A 159 -2.36 -5.68 7.13
CA ILE A 159 -2.15 -6.87 6.31
C ILE A 159 -0.71 -7.28 6.38
N HIS A 160 -0.50 -8.55 6.71
CA HIS A 160 0.81 -9.16 6.83
C HIS A 160 1.01 -10.14 5.68
N CYS A 161 1.88 -9.79 4.73
CA CYS A 161 2.30 -10.75 3.73
C CYS A 161 3.40 -11.65 4.31
N LEU A 162 3.00 -12.84 4.76
CA LEU A 162 3.91 -13.95 4.94
C LEU A 162 4.23 -14.51 3.55
N LEU A 163 5.52 -14.57 3.19
CA LEU A 163 5.92 -15.51 2.15
C LEU A 163 5.81 -16.90 2.76
N PRO A 164 5.27 -17.91 2.07
CA PRO A 164 5.55 -19.27 2.45
C PRO A 164 7.07 -19.41 2.45
N SER A 165 7.64 -19.72 3.62
CA SER A 165 9.02 -20.18 3.71
C SER A 165 9.18 -21.34 2.73
N ALA A 166 10.23 -21.33 1.93
CA ALA A 166 10.54 -22.35 0.92
C ALA A 166 10.92 -23.72 1.53
N THR A 167 10.31 -24.09 2.65
CA THR A 167 10.54 -25.31 3.41
C THR A 167 9.23 -25.75 4.06
N SER A 168 8.31 -26.26 3.25
CA SER A 168 7.43 -27.33 3.72
C SER A 168 7.95 -28.61 3.07
N PRO A 169 8.63 -29.51 3.80
CA PRO A 169 8.88 -30.83 3.30
C PRO A 169 7.52 -31.50 3.10
N LEU A 170 7.35 -32.05 1.91
CA LEU A 170 6.26 -32.96 1.59
C LEU A 170 6.21 -34.10 2.61
N GLY A 171 5.00 -34.40 3.09
CA GLY A 171 4.61 -35.77 3.40
C GLY A 171 4.87 -36.24 4.83
N GLY A 172 3.78 -36.60 5.50
CA GLY A 172 3.76 -37.49 6.65
C GLY A 172 2.31 -37.80 6.96
N ARG A 173 1.79 -38.87 6.33
CA ARG A 173 0.55 -39.52 6.77
C ARG A 173 0.77 -40.20 8.10
#